data_AF-A0A151CDI2-F1
#
_entry.id   AF-A0A151CDI2-F1
#
_cell.length_a   1.000
_cell.length_b   1.000
_cell.length_c   1.000
_cell.angle_alpha   90.00
_cell.angle_beta   90.00
_cell.angle_gamma   90.00
#
_symmetry.space_group_name_H-M   'P 1'
#
loop_
_entity.id
_entity.type
_entity.pdbx_description
1 polymer ?
#
loop_
_entity_poly.entity_id
_entity_poly.type
_entity_poly.pdbx_seq_one_letter_code
_entity_poly.pdbx_strand_id
1 'polypeptide(L)' 'MKTITLKTDDTFFDKVNTLAKQLHLTKSELIRRSVAEYEIHIKKKAMKEQMREASLRVREANDELVSEFERTVEDGLKDV' A
#
# COMPACT_ATOMS: atom_id res chain seq x y z
N MET A 1 8.42 30.34 4.85
CA MET A 1 7.31 29.57 5.46
C MET A 1 6.01 30.03 4.83
N LYS A 2 5.10 29.12 4.46
CA LYS A 2 3.76 29.47 3.97
C LYS A 2 2.74 29.08 5.03
N THR A 3 1.76 29.95 5.28
CA THR A 3 0.69 29.71 6.24
C THR A 3 -0.55 29.25 5.51
N ILE A 4 -1.22 28.22 6.03
CA ILE A 4 -2.52 27.76 5.56
C ILE A 4 -3.54 27.96 6.67
N THR A 5 -4.75 28.35 6.31
CA THR A 5 -5.90 28.40 7.22
C THR A 5 -6.81 27.23 6.87
N LEU A 6 -7.08 26.36 7.85
CA LEU A 6 -7.94 25.20 7.68
C LEU A 6 -9.23 25.41 8.47
N LYS A 7 -10.37 25.28 7.80
CA LYS A 7 -11.67 25.17 8.49
C LYS A 7 -11.88 23.70 8.86
N THR A 8 -12.20 23.45 10.12
CA THR A 8 -12.48 22.13 10.65
C THR A 8 -13.74 22.18 11.50
N ASP A 9 -14.36 21.03 11.73
CA ASP A 9 -15.36 20.93 12.78
C ASP A 9 -14.72 21.02 14.17
N ASP A 10 -15.55 21.27 15.18
CA ASP A 10 -15.12 21.42 16.57
C ASP A 10 -14.52 20.11 17.11
N THR A 11 -15.09 18.96 16.69
CA THR A 11 -14.64 17.65 17.17
C THR A 11 -13.21 17.33 16.75
N PHE A 12 -12.85 17.68 15.51
CA PHE A 12 -11.51 17.53 14.96
C PHE A 12 -10.54 18.49 15.63
N PHE A 13 -10.96 19.75 15.82
CA PHE A 13 -10.12 20.73 16.49
C PHE A 13 -9.75 20.29 17.92
N ASP A 14 -10.73 19.79 18.68
CA ASP A 14 -10.52 19.27 20.03
C ASP A 14 -9.66 18.02 20.04
N LYS A 15 -9.83 17.13 19.04
CA LYS A 15 -8.98 15.95 18.87
C LYS A 15 -7.52 16.34 18.63
N VAL A 16 -7.28 17.27 17.70
CA VAL A 16 -5.93 17.81 17.42
C VAL A 16 -5.36 18.48 18.65
N ASN A 17 -6.17 19.23 19.40
CA ASN A 17 -5.75 19.90 20.63
C ASN A 17 -5.31 18.89 21.70
N THR A 18 -6.11 17.84 21.91
CA THR A 18 -5.86 16.80 22.89
C THR A 18 -4.60 16.00 22.55
N LEU A 19 -4.47 15.57 21.28
CA LEU A 19 -3.28 14.86 20.80
C LEU A 19 -2.02 15.71 20.89
N ALA A 20 -2.10 16.99 20.52
CA ALA A 20 -0.97 17.91 20.61
C ALA A 20 -0.48 18.03 22.06
N LYS A 21 -1.40 18.14 23.03
CA LYS A 21 -1.06 18.14 24.47
C LYS A 21 -0.44 16.83 24.93
N GLN A 22 -1.04 15.69 24.57
CA GLN A 22 -0.54 14.36 24.98
C GLN A 22 0.85 14.07 24.43
N LEU A 23 1.14 14.51 23.21
CA LEU A 23 2.42 14.28 22.55
C LEU A 23 3.44 15.39 22.84
N HIS A 24 3.07 16.42 23.61
CA HIS A 24 3.89 17.60 23.86
C HIS A 24 4.38 18.30 22.57
N LEU A 25 3.53 18.32 21.54
CA LEU A 25 3.81 18.94 20.24
C LEU A 25 2.94 20.17 20.01
N THR A 26 3.39 21.07 19.14
CA THR A 26 2.52 22.14 18.62
C THR A 26 1.49 21.54 17.66
N LYS A 27 0.30 22.16 17.55
CA LYS A 27 -0.75 21.73 16.58
C LYS A 27 -0.19 21.66 15.16
N SER A 28 0.58 22.67 14.75
CA SER A 28 1.20 22.73 13.43
C SER A 28 2.22 21.62 13.20
N GLU A 29 2.99 21.25 14.24
CA GLU A 29 3.93 20.14 14.14
C GLU A 29 3.24 18.78 14.07
N LEU A 30 2.21 18.59 14.89
CA LEU A 30 1.37 17.39 14.84
C LEU A 30 0.78 17.19 13.43
N ILE A 31 0.23 18.25 12.83
CA ILE A 31 -0.34 18.20 11.48
C ILE A 31 0.74 17.85 10.45
N ARG A 32 1.93 18.50 10.51
CA ARG A 32 3.03 18.18 9.60
C ARG A 32 3.46 16.72 9.66
N ARG A 33 3.66 16.18 10.88
CA ARG A 33 4.03 14.78 11.07
C ARG A 33 2.94 13.83 10.57
N SER A 34 1.68 14.16 10.86
CA SER A 34 0.53 13.35 10.41
C SER A 34 0.44 13.28 8.89
N VAL A 35 0.68 14.40 8.19
CA VAL A 35 0.69 14.43 6.71
C VAL A 35 1.83 13.58 6.16
N ALA A 36 3.03 13.67 6.74
CA ALA A 36 4.18 12.87 6.30
C ALA A 36 3.94 11.36 6.51
N GLU A 37 3.43 10.97 7.67
CA GLU A 37 3.08 9.57 7.96
C GLU A 37 1.98 9.05 7.02
N TYR A 38 0.98 9.88 6.71
CA TYR A 38 -0.07 9.52 5.78
C TYR A 38 0.46 9.29 4.36
N GLU A 39 1.41 10.11 3.90
CA GLU A 39 2.10 9.91 2.61
C GLU A 39 2.83 8.56 2.56
N ILE A 40 3.59 8.23 3.62
CA ILE A 40 4.31 6.95 3.73
C ILE A 40 3.32 5.79 3.70
N HIS A 41 2.21 5.91 4.43
CA HIS A 41 1.17 4.89 4.46
C HIS A 41 0.54 4.65 3.08
N ILE A 42 0.22 5.71 2.33
CA ILE A 42 -0.29 5.59 0.96
C ILE A 42 0.72 4.88 0.05
N LYS A 43 1.99 5.28 0.09
CA LYS A 43 3.06 4.67 -0.72
C LYS A 43 3.21 3.18 -0.42
N LYS A 44 3.23 2.80 0.86
CA LYS A 44 3.28 1.39 1.28
C LYS A 44 2.07 0.59 0.80
N LYS A 45 0.87 1.17 0.88
CA LYS A 45 -0.36 0.52 0.41
C LYS A 45 -0.32 0.28 -1.10
N ALA A 46 0.08 1.28 -1.88
CA ALA A 46 0.22 1.15 -3.33
C ALA A 46 1.26 0.08 -3.72
N MET A 47 2.43 0.09 -3.06
CA MET A 47 3.47 -0.92 -3.30
C MET A 47 3.00 -2.34 -2.97
N LYS A 48 2.29 -2.51 -1.84
CA LYS A 48 1.73 -3.82 -1.45
C LYS A 48 0.74 -4.34 -2.49
N GLU A 49 -0.09 -3.46 -3.05
CA GLU A 49 -1.05 -3.84 -4.09
C GLU A 49 -0.34 -4.26 -5.38
N GLN A 50 0.67 -3.50 -5.81
CA GLN A 50 1.48 -3.86 -6.98
C GLN A 50 2.20 -5.21 -6.81
N MET A 51 2.74 -5.47 -5.62
CA MET A 51 3.35 -6.77 -5.31
C MET A 51 2.34 -7.91 -5.36
N ARG A 52 1.12 -7.67 -4.85
CA ARG A 52 0.02 -8.66 -4.90
C ARG A 52 -0.36 -8.98 -6.34
N GLU A 53 -0.55 -7.97 -7.17
CA GLU A 53 -0.88 -8.13 -8.59
C GLU A 53 0.24 -8.80 -9.37
N ALA A 54 1.50 -8.44 -9.12
CA ALA A 54 2.66 -9.10 -9.73
C ALA A 54 2.73 -10.58 -9.32
N SER A 55 2.50 -10.90 -8.04
CA SER A 55 2.49 -12.28 -7.57
C SER A 55 1.37 -13.10 -8.20
N LEU A 56 0.20 -12.52 -8.45
CA LEU A 56 -0.90 -13.23 -9.11
C LEU A 56 -0.56 -13.53 -10.56
N ARG A 57 -0.05 -12.55 -11.31
CA ARG A 57 0.37 -12.75 -12.71
C ARG A 57 1.46 -13.81 -12.86
N VAL A 58 2.43 -13.83 -11.95
CA VAL A 58 3.50 -14.84 -11.97
C VAL A 58 2.93 -16.24 -11.71
N ARG A 59 1.95 -16.38 -10.81
CA ARG A 59 1.30 -17.68 -10.55
C ARG A 59 0.51 -18.14 -11.78
N GLU A 60 -0.29 -17.27 -12.37
CA GLU A 60 -1.05 -17.57 -13.59
C GLU A 60 -0.12 -18.01 -14.72
N ALA A 61 0.96 -17.26 -14.98
CA ALA A 61 1.93 -17.62 -16.02
C ALA A 61 2.67 -18.94 -15.71
N ASN A 62 2.94 -19.22 -14.43
CA ASN A 62 3.57 -20.47 -14.03
C ASN A 62 2.63 -21.67 -14.20
N ASP A 63 1.35 -21.51 -13.85
CA ASP A 63 0.34 -22.56 -14.03
C ASP A 63 0.11 -22.87 -15.52
N GLU A 64 0.11 -21.83 -16.38
CA GLU A 64 0.07 -21.99 -17.84
C GLU A 64 1.28 -22.77 -18.37
N LEU A 65 2.50 -22.40 -17.95
CA LEU A 65 3.73 -23.11 -18.33
C LEU A 65 3.72 -24.56 -17.89
N VAL A 66 3.35 -24.83 -16.63
CA VAL A 66 3.27 -26.20 -16.10
C VAL A 66 2.29 -27.03 -16.92
N SER A 67 1.11 -26.48 -17.25
CA SER A 67 0.14 -27.18 -18.10
C SER A 67 0.68 -27.46 -19.50
N GLU A 68 1.46 -26.54 -20.09
CA GLU A 68 2.10 -26.76 -21.39
C GLU A 68 3.13 -27.89 -21.33
N PHE A 69 3.97 -27.93 -20.30
CA PHE A 69 4.92 -29.02 -20.08
C PHE A 69 4.21 -30.36 -19.85
N GLU A 70 3.15 -30.41 -19.04
CA GLU A 70 2.39 -31.64 -18.82
C GLU A 70 1.83 -32.23 -20.12
N ARG A 71 1.42 -31.40 -21.08
CA ARG A 71 0.91 -31.87 -22.38
C ARG A 71 1.98 -32.48 -23.27
N THR A 72 3.24 -32.12 -23.06
CA THR A 72 4.38 -32.62 -23.86
C THR A 72 5.07 -33.83 -23.21
N VAL A 73 4.59 -34.30 -22.05
CA VAL A 73 5.18 -35.46 -21.33
C VAL A 73 5.18 -36.74 -22.17
N GLU A 74 4.17 -36.92 -23.03
CA GLU A 74 4.04 -38.11 -23.89
C GLU A 74 4.55 -37.88 -25.32
N ASP A 75 5.08 -36.69 -25.63
CA ASP A 75 5.60 -36.40 -26.97
C ASP A 75 6.84 -37.25 -27.25
N GLY A 76 6.77 -38.03 -28.35
CA GLY A 76 7.85 -38.93 -28.77
C GLY A 76 7.81 -40.34 -28.17
N LEU A 77 6.85 -40.65 -27.29
CA LEU A 77 6.69 -41.99 -26.68
C LEU A 77 5.60 -42.85 -27.34
N LYS A 78 4.95 -42.36 -28.40
CA LYS A 78 3.80 -43.05 -29.04
C LYS A 78 4.16 -44.26 -29.92
N ASP A 79 5.44 -44.55 -30.16
CA ASP A 79 5.91 -45.64 -31.03
C ASP A 79 7.08 -46.46 -30.42
N VAL A 80 7.12 -46.64 -29.09
CA VAL A 80 8.08 -47.53 -28.41
C VAL A 80 7.38 -48.74 -27.78
#